data_AF-A0A0M8NRX7-F1
#
_entry.id   AF-A0A0M8NRX7-F1
#
_cell.length_a   1.000
_cell.length_b   1.000
_cell.length_c   1.000
_cell.angle_alpha   90.00
_cell.angle_beta   90.00
_cell.angle_gamma   90.00
#
_symmetry.space_group_name_H-M   'P 1'
#
loop_
_entity.id
_entity.type
_entity.pdbx_description
1 polymer ?
#
loop_
_entity_poly.entity_id
_entity_poly.type
_entity_poly.pdbx_seq_one_letter_code
_entity_poly.pdbx_strand_id
1 'polypeptide(L)'
;MCDNQQTVDLLTKEGSTMYTKLRHVDINRCWMKQEVSVGRVKVDWVPTVAMPADGLTKALPKQKQHLFREIIGMREIRHLIHPKEEK
;
A
#
# COMPACT_ATOMS: atom_id res chain seq x y z
N MET A 1 -1.87 -3.60 4.83
CA MET A 1 -2.23 -4.33 3.60
C MET A 1 -1.04 -4.32 2.66
N CYS A 2 -0.70 -5.45 2.05
CA CYS A 2 0.43 -5.60 1.12
C CYS A 2 0.12 -6.68 0.09
N ASP A 3 0.42 -6.46 -1.18
CA ASP A 3 0.17 -7.45 -2.25
C ASP A 3 1.37 -8.37 -2.52
N ASN A 4 2.55 -8.04 -1.98
CA ASN A 4 3.72 -8.90 -2.03
C ASN A 4 3.64 -10.02 -0.99
N GLN A 5 3.11 -11.18 -1.40
CA GLN A 5 2.98 -12.36 -0.53
C GLN A 5 4.30 -12.78 0.11
N GLN A 6 5.44 -12.66 -0.60
CA GLN A 6 6.74 -13.02 -0.04
C GLN A 6 7.11 -12.10 1.13
N THR A 7 6.82 -10.80 1.04
CA THR A 7 7.03 -9.86 2.14
C THR A 7 6.10 -10.14 3.31
N VAL A 8 4.82 -10.44 3.05
CA VAL A 8 3.87 -10.79 4.12
C VAL A 8 4.34 -12.04 4.86
N ASP A 9 4.73 -13.09 4.12
CA ASP A 9 5.25 -14.34 4.68
C ASP A 9 6.53 -14.12 5.48
N LEU A 10 7.45 -13.30 4.96
CA LEU A 10 8.69 -12.92 5.64
C LEU A 10 8.41 -12.32 7.03
N LEU A 11 7.42 -11.43 7.12
CA LEU A 11 7.10 -10.70 8.35
C LEU A 11 6.26 -11.51 9.35
N THR A 12 5.49 -12.49 8.88
CA THR A 12 4.45 -13.17 9.72
C THR A 12 4.77 -14.62 10.08
N LYS A 13 5.56 -15.35 9.28
CA LYS A 13 5.86 -16.77 9.54
C LYS A 13 7.04 -16.92 10.53
N GLU A 14 6.90 -17.84 11.48
CA GLU A 14 8.00 -18.27 12.36
C GLU A 14 8.86 -19.35 11.68
N GLY A 15 10.16 -19.39 12.00
CA GLY A 15 11.04 -20.51 11.64
C GLY A 15 11.63 -20.54 10.23
N SER A 16 11.28 -19.64 9.31
CA SER A 16 11.99 -19.54 8.04
C SER A 16 13.34 -18.86 8.25
N THR A 17 14.44 -19.61 8.20
CA THR A 17 15.78 -19.05 7.99
C THR A 17 15.68 -18.09 6.81
N MET A 18 15.92 -16.80 7.07
CA MET A 18 15.65 -15.74 6.10
C MET A 18 16.71 -15.75 4.99
N TYR A 19 16.59 -16.71 4.08
CA TYR A 19 17.40 -16.78 2.89
C TYR A 19 16.68 -16.05 1.76
N THR A 20 16.96 -14.75 1.61
CA THR A 20 16.51 -14.00 0.44
C THR A 20 17.70 -13.74 -0.47
N LYS A 21 17.52 -13.87 -1.79
CA LYS A 21 18.50 -13.47 -2.80
C LYS A 21 18.45 -11.95 -3.08
N LEU A 22 17.64 -11.20 -2.33
CA LEU A 22 17.39 -9.79 -2.58
C LEU A 22 18.55 -8.96 -2.02
N ARG A 23 19.32 -8.36 -2.93
CA ARG A 23 20.49 -7.52 -2.60
C ARG A 23 20.14 -6.28 -1.76
N HIS A 24 18.88 -5.87 -1.75
CA HIS A 24 18.41 -4.62 -1.14
C HIS A 24 17.62 -4.83 0.15
N VAL A 25 17.42 -6.07 0.60
CA VAL A 25 16.73 -6.35 1.85
C VAL A 25 17.78 -6.63 2.91
N ASP A 26 18.01 -5.65 3.80
CA ASP A 26 18.85 -5.84 4.98
C ASP A 26 18.06 -6.59 6.05
N ILE A 27 18.12 -7.91 5.93
CA ILE A 27 17.46 -8.85 6.84
C ILE A 27 18.08 -8.79 8.24
N ASN A 28 19.35 -8.40 8.37
CA ASN A 28 20.08 -8.45 9.64
C ASN A 28 19.46 -7.53 10.70
N ARG A 29 18.68 -6.53 10.29
CA ARG A 29 18.04 -5.60 11.22
C ARG A 29 16.60 -5.96 11.55
N CYS A 30 15.95 -6.87 10.81
CA CYS A 30 14.60 -7.44 11.00
C CYS A 30 13.53 -6.53 11.66
N TRP A 31 13.67 -5.21 11.57
CA TRP A 31 12.93 -4.29 12.43
C TRP A 31 11.45 -4.38 12.14
N MET A 32 11.09 -4.47 10.87
CA MET A 32 9.69 -4.60 10.47
C MET A 32 9.07 -5.91 10.97
N LYS A 33 9.86 -7.00 11.08
CA LYS A 33 9.38 -8.26 11.68
C LYS A 33 9.18 -8.11 13.18
N GLN A 34 10.08 -7.39 13.87
CA GLN A 34 9.92 -7.06 15.29
C GLN A 34 8.67 -6.20 15.54
N GLU A 35 8.42 -5.19 14.71
CA GLU A 35 7.23 -4.34 14.85
C GLU A 35 5.92 -5.12 14.64
N VAL A 36 5.94 -6.08 13.69
CA VAL A 36 4.82 -7.00 13.47
C VAL A 36 4.65 -7.96 14.65
N SER A 37 5.75 -8.54 15.17
CA SER A 37 5.69 -9.48 16.29
C SER A 37 5.24 -8.82 17.61
N VAL A 38 5.60 -7.55 17.81
CA VAL A 38 5.14 -6.75 18.96
C VAL A 38 3.74 -6.15 18.72
N GLY A 39 3.15 -6.38 17.54
CA GLY A 39 1.79 -5.97 17.21
C GLY A 39 1.62 -4.47 16.92
N ARG A 40 2.71 -3.71 16.78
CA ARG A 40 2.67 -2.28 16.41
C ARG A 40 2.29 -2.08 14.95
N VAL A 41 2.59 -3.06 14.09
CA VAL A 41 2.24 -3.05 12.68
C VAL A 41 1.46 -4.31 12.35
N LYS A 42 0.30 -4.17 11.72
CA LYS A 42 -0.47 -5.29 11.16
C LYS A 42 -0.25 -5.39 9.65
N VAL A 43 0.18 -6.55 9.19
CA VAL A 43 0.40 -6.82 7.76
C VAL A 43 -0.54 -7.93 7.31
N ASP A 44 -1.54 -7.53 6.53
CA ASP A 44 -2.48 -8.43 5.86
C ASP A 44 -2.18 -8.46 4.34
N TRP A 45 -2.27 -9.64 3.72
CA TRP A 45 -2.16 -9.76 2.27
C TRP A 45 -3.41 -9.21 1.58
N VAL A 46 -3.24 -8.60 0.40
CA VAL A 46 -4.33 -8.18 -0.48
C VAL A 46 -4.00 -8.52 -1.95
N PRO A 47 -4.96 -8.91 -2.79
CA PRO A 47 -4.71 -9.06 -4.22
C PRO A 47 -4.17 -7.77 -4.85
N THR A 48 -3.20 -7.86 -5.77
CA THR A 48 -2.62 -6.69 -6.47
C THR A 48 -3.67 -5.81 -7.13
N VAL A 49 -4.73 -6.40 -7.69
CA VAL A 49 -5.84 -5.65 -8.32
C VAL A 49 -6.61 -4.78 -7.34
N ALA A 50 -6.54 -5.08 -6.05
CA ALA A 50 -7.20 -4.38 -4.96
C ALA A 50 -6.22 -3.56 -4.11
N MET A 51 -4.94 -3.42 -4.51
CA MET A 51 -3.94 -2.68 -3.76
C MET A 51 -4.14 -1.15 -3.90
N PRO A 52 -4.58 -0.43 -2.87
CA PRO A 52 -4.91 1.00 -3.02
C PRO A 52 -3.70 1.88 -3.30
N ALA A 53 -2.53 1.48 -2.79
CA ALA A 53 -1.27 2.23 -2.94
C ALA A 53 -0.82 2.35 -4.40
N ASP A 54 -1.34 1.50 -5.30
CA ASP A 54 -1.08 1.59 -6.73
C ASP A 54 -1.54 2.92 -7.31
N GLY A 55 -2.63 3.51 -6.79
CA GLY A 55 -3.11 4.81 -7.23
C GLY A 55 -2.22 5.99 -6.85
N LEU A 56 -1.31 5.79 -5.89
CA LEU A 56 -0.32 6.79 -5.47
C LEU A 56 1.03 6.62 -6.18
N THR A 57 1.32 5.43 -6.68
CA THR A 57 2.68 5.06 -7.13
C THR A 57 2.78 4.73 -8.62
N LYS A 58 1.66 4.47 -9.29
CA LYS A 58 1.62 4.02 -10.68
C LYS A 58 0.72 4.92 -11.53
N ALA A 59 1.05 5.02 -12.81
CA ALA A 59 0.12 5.52 -13.81
C ALA A 59 -0.94 4.43 -14.08
N LEU A 60 -2.18 4.68 -13.64
CA LEU A 60 -3.26 3.70 -13.73
C LEU A 60 -4.16 3.91 -14.96
N PRO A 61 -4.65 2.82 -15.60
CA PRO A 61 -5.75 2.92 -16.55
C PRO A 61 -6.98 3.57 -15.93
N LYS A 62 -7.80 4.24 -16.74
CA LYS A 62 -8.98 5.01 -16.31
C LYS A 62 -9.91 4.24 -15.34
N GLN A 63 -10.14 2.96 -15.60
CA GLN A 63 -10.98 2.11 -14.74
C GLN A 63 -10.39 1.94 -13.33
N LYS A 64 -9.09 1.65 -13.22
CA LYS A 64 -8.41 1.50 -11.93
C LYS A 64 -8.26 2.83 -11.20
N GLN A 65 -8.02 3.92 -11.95
CA GLN A 65 -8.00 5.26 -11.38
C GLN A 65 -9.36 5.64 -10.77
N HIS A 66 -10.47 5.29 -11.43
CA HIS A 66 -11.81 5.52 -10.88
C HIS A 66 -12.02 4.77 -9.56
N LEU A 67 -11.65 3.49 -9.50
CA LEU A 67 -11.73 2.70 -8.27
C LEU A 67 -10.88 3.30 -7.15
N PHE A 68 -9.66 3.72 -7.46
CA PHE A 68 -8.77 4.38 -6.49
C PHE A 68 -9.42 5.64 -5.88
N ARG A 69 -10.07 6.48 -6.71
CA ARG A 69 -10.78 7.68 -6.23
C ARG A 69 -11.88 7.35 -5.23
N GLU A 70 -12.63 6.27 -5.46
CA GLU A 70 -13.63 5.79 -4.50
C GLU A 70 -12.99 5.32 -3.19
N ILE A 71 -11.88 4.57 -3.26
CA ILE A 71 -11.18 4.05 -2.07
C ILE A 71 -10.69 5.18 -1.16
N ILE A 72 -10.18 6.28 -1.73
CA ILE A 72 -9.70 7.44 -0.94
C ILE A 72 -10.82 8.42 -0.57
N GLY A 73 -12.08 8.13 -0.94
CA GLY A 73 -13.21 9.01 -0.66
C GLY A 73 -13.16 10.33 -1.42
N MET A 74 -12.54 10.37 -2.61
CA MET A 74 -12.50 11.57 -3.43
C MET A 74 -13.92 11.93 -3.90
N ARG A 75 -14.34 13.17 -3.62
CA ARG A 75 -15.66 13.67 -4.00
C ARG A 75 -15.58 14.82 -5.01
N GLU A 76 -16.65 14.94 -5.76
CA GLU A 76 -16.89 16.03 -6.69
C GLU A 76 -17.21 17.30 -5.87
N ILE A 77 -16.52 18.41 -6.15
CA ILE A 77 -16.65 19.66 -5.38
C ILE A 77 -16.96 20.88 -6.26
N ARG A 78 -17.31 20.72 -7.55
CA ARG A 78 -17.61 21.85 -8.44
C ARG A 78 -18.68 22.78 -7.86
N HIS A 79 -19.63 22.23 -7.12
CA HIS A 79 -20.67 23.00 -6.42
C HIS A 79 -20.12 23.97 -5.34
N LEU A 80 -18.89 23.77 -4.85
CA LEU A 80 -18.21 24.64 -3.89
C LEU A 80 -17.31 25.69 -4.56
N ILE A 81 -17.15 25.63 -5.89
CA ILE A 81 -16.31 26.56 -6.63
C ILE A 81 -17.17 27.76 -7.02
N HIS A 82 -17.04 28.87 -6.29
CA HIS A 82 -17.64 30.14 -6.70
C HIS A 82 -16.89 30.71 -7.91
N PRO A 83 -17.60 31.20 -8.94
CA PRO A 83 -16.96 31.96 -10.01
C PRO A 83 -16.24 33.16 -9.39
N LYS A 84 -14.98 33.38 -9.76
CA LYS A 84 -14.33 34.66 -9.45
C LYS A 84 -15.07 35.72 -10.26
N GLU A 85 -15.62 36.72 -9.57
CA GLU A 85 -16.06 37.95 -10.23
C GLU A 85 -14.83 38.58 -10.90
N GLU A 86 -14.80 38.51 -12.24
CA GLU A 86 -13.86 39.27 -13.05
C GLU A 86 -14.24 40.75 -12.93
N LYS A 87 -13.32 41.56 -12.38
CA LYS A 87 -13.35 43.02 -12.49
C LYS A 87 -12.73 43.46 -13.81
#